data_AF-A0AAW9KF85-F1
#
_entry.id   AF-A0AAW9KF85-F1
#
_cell.length_a   1.000
_cell.length_b   1.000
_cell.length_c   1.000
_cell.angle_alpha   90.00
_cell.angle_beta   90.00
_cell.angle_gamma   90.00
#
_symmetry.space_group_name_H-M   'P 1'
#
loop_
_entity.id
_entity.type
_entity.pdbx_description
1 polymer ?
#
loop_
_entity_poly.entity_id
_entity_poly.type
_entity_poly.pdbx_seq_one_letter_code
_entity_poly.pdbx_strand_id
1 'polypeptide(L)'
;MMVKLEDADGMVSGAVHTTGDLLRPGLQIIKTAPGVSVVSSFFIMMVPGSKYGEEGMLLFSDCAVNPNPTYEQLAAIAIATADTAKNVCKIEPRVAMLSFSTMGSADHETVEKVRKATELAKELRPDLLIDGELQLDAAIVEKVAKQKAPNSNVAGRANVLVFPDLQSGN
;
A
#
# COMPACT_ATOMS: atom_id res chain seq x y z
N MET A 1 -14.62 21.79 -7.43
CA MET A 1 -15.46 22.63 -6.55
C MET A 1 -16.77 21.93 -6.24
N MET A 2 -17.54 21.48 -7.24
CA MET A 2 -18.80 20.73 -7.03
C MET A 2 -18.66 19.58 -6.02
N VAL A 3 -17.62 18.74 -6.14
CA VAL A 3 -17.37 17.67 -5.14
C VAL A 3 -17.13 18.19 -3.72
N LYS A 4 -16.48 19.35 -3.57
CA LYS A 4 -16.21 19.96 -2.24
C LYS A 4 -17.47 20.57 -1.62
N LEU A 5 -18.38 21.05 -2.47
CA LEU A 5 -19.64 21.67 -2.09
C LEU A 5 -20.78 20.64 -2.02
N GLU A 6 -20.47 19.34 -2.16
CA GLU A 6 -21.44 18.24 -2.10
C GLU A 6 -22.49 18.26 -3.23
N ASP A 7 -22.22 18.98 -4.33
CA ASP A 7 -23.03 18.94 -5.57
C ASP A 7 -22.73 17.70 -6.43
N ALA A 8 -21.69 16.92 -6.08
CA ALA A 8 -21.28 15.68 -6.72
C ALA A 8 -20.45 14.80 -5.75
N ASP A 9 -20.47 13.48 -5.93
CA ASP A 9 -19.77 12.54 -5.02
C ASP A 9 -18.31 12.26 -5.42
N GLY A 10 -17.91 12.59 -6.65
CA GLY A 10 -16.57 12.27 -7.16
C GLY A 10 -16.25 12.94 -8.49
N MET A 11 -15.00 12.81 -8.91
CA MET A 11 -14.50 13.38 -10.16
C MET A 11 -13.57 12.39 -10.86
N VAL A 12 -13.75 12.23 -12.17
CA VAL A 12 -12.84 11.50 -13.06
C VAL A 12 -12.37 12.46 -14.15
N SER A 13 -11.06 12.53 -14.38
CA SER A 13 -10.43 13.34 -15.42
C SER A 13 -9.06 12.74 -15.77
N GLY A 14 -8.27 13.38 -16.63
CA GLY A 14 -6.93 12.94 -17.04
C GLY A 14 -6.84 12.35 -18.45
N ALA A 15 -7.93 12.29 -19.21
CA ALA A 15 -7.90 11.80 -20.60
C ALA A 15 -7.06 12.67 -21.55
N VAL A 16 -7.02 13.99 -21.31
CA VAL A 16 -6.29 14.99 -22.12
C VAL A 16 -5.44 15.95 -21.27
N HIS A 17 -5.35 15.69 -19.96
CA HIS A 17 -4.61 16.52 -19.01
C HIS A 17 -3.51 15.71 -18.35
N THR A 18 -2.44 16.36 -17.93
CA THR A 18 -1.36 15.67 -17.20
C THR A 18 -1.84 15.25 -15.81
N THR A 19 -1.21 14.21 -15.24
CA THR A 19 -1.47 13.79 -13.84
C THR A 19 -1.28 14.95 -12.85
N GLY A 20 -0.29 15.82 -13.09
CA GLY A 20 -0.06 17.00 -12.26
C GLY A 20 -1.22 18.00 -12.31
N ASP A 21 -1.81 18.21 -13.48
CA ASP A 21 -2.97 19.11 -13.65
C ASP A 21 -4.25 18.54 -13.04
N LEU A 22 -4.37 17.22 -12.94
CA LEU A 22 -5.44 16.55 -12.20
C LEU A 22 -5.24 16.65 -10.68
N LEU A 23 -4.05 16.26 -10.19
CA LEU A 23 -3.80 16.11 -8.74
C LEU A 23 -3.73 17.46 -8.02
N ARG A 24 -3.13 18.49 -8.63
CA ARG A 24 -2.97 19.82 -8.03
C ARG A 24 -4.28 20.43 -7.52
N PRO A 25 -5.35 20.56 -8.33
CA PRO A 25 -6.63 21.08 -7.84
C PRO A 25 -7.31 20.13 -6.84
N GLY A 26 -7.14 18.81 -7.00
CA GLY A 26 -7.62 17.83 -6.02
C GLY A 26 -7.03 18.09 -4.64
N LEU A 27 -5.71 18.26 -4.54
CA LEU A 27 -5.00 18.53 -3.29
C LEU A 27 -5.30 19.92 -2.71
N GLN A 28 -5.52 20.93 -3.54
CA GLN A 28 -5.82 22.29 -3.08
C GLN A 28 -7.26 22.44 -2.55
N ILE A 29 -8.22 21.77 -3.19
CA ILE A 29 -9.66 21.97 -2.94
C ILE A 29 -10.24 20.85 -2.08
N ILE A 30 -10.01 19.59 -2.44
CA ILE A 30 -10.56 18.42 -1.75
C ILE A 30 -9.69 18.08 -0.53
N LYS A 31 -8.37 18.14 -0.70
CA LYS A 31 -7.34 17.74 0.29
C LYS A 31 -7.38 16.24 0.60
N THR A 32 -6.59 15.80 1.56
CA THR A 32 -6.60 14.42 2.06
C THR A 32 -7.79 14.18 2.99
N ALA A 33 -8.15 12.91 3.15
CA ALA A 33 -9.10 12.50 4.19
C ALA A 33 -8.52 12.80 5.60
N PRO A 34 -9.37 12.98 6.63
CA PRO A 34 -8.90 13.15 8.01
C PRO A 34 -7.98 12.01 8.44
N GLY A 35 -6.84 12.35 9.03
CA GLY A 35 -5.84 11.37 9.46
C GLY A 35 -4.92 10.82 8.36
N VAL A 36 -5.14 11.19 7.10
CA VAL A 36 -4.29 10.78 5.97
C VAL A 36 -3.32 11.92 5.61
N SER A 37 -2.02 11.64 5.69
CA SER A 37 -0.95 12.63 5.48
C SER A 37 -0.58 12.84 4.01
N VAL A 38 -0.90 11.87 3.13
CA VAL A 38 -0.48 11.86 1.73
C VAL A 38 -1.51 11.18 0.84
N VAL A 39 -1.64 11.64 -0.41
CA VAL A 39 -2.41 10.92 -1.45
C VAL A 39 -1.47 9.95 -2.15
N SER A 40 -1.96 8.74 -2.42
CA SER A 40 -1.22 7.71 -3.16
C SER A 40 -2.07 7.11 -4.27
N SER A 41 -1.44 6.33 -5.14
CA SER A 41 -2.14 5.49 -6.11
C SER A 41 -2.10 4.03 -5.69
N PHE A 42 -2.97 3.23 -6.30
CA PHE A 42 -2.89 1.79 -6.25
C PHE A 42 -3.28 1.20 -7.61
N PHE A 43 -2.81 0.00 -7.90
CA PHE A 43 -3.31 -0.83 -8.99
C PHE A 43 -3.96 -2.09 -8.44
N ILE A 44 -5.03 -2.54 -9.09
CA ILE A 44 -5.59 -3.88 -8.90
C ILE A 44 -4.96 -4.77 -9.96
N MET A 45 -4.14 -5.72 -9.52
CA MET A 45 -3.45 -6.67 -10.36
C MET A 45 -4.22 -7.99 -10.37
N MET A 46 -4.64 -8.42 -11.55
CA MET A 46 -5.27 -9.73 -11.75
C MET A 46 -4.29 -10.66 -12.45
N VAL A 47 -3.85 -11.71 -11.76
CA VAL A 47 -2.92 -12.71 -12.31
C VAL A 47 -3.67 -14.02 -12.59
N PRO A 48 -4.02 -14.32 -13.85
CA PRO A 48 -4.82 -15.50 -14.20
C PRO A 48 -4.17 -16.81 -13.74
N GLY A 49 -4.94 -17.65 -13.06
CA GLY A 49 -4.47 -18.95 -12.56
C GLY A 49 -3.46 -18.87 -11.42
N SER A 50 -3.21 -17.68 -10.87
CA SER A 50 -2.36 -17.52 -9.69
C SER A 50 -3.08 -17.97 -8.44
N LYS A 51 -2.33 -18.65 -7.56
CA LYS A 51 -2.77 -19.04 -6.22
C LYS A 51 -2.48 -17.98 -5.14
N TYR A 52 -1.83 -16.87 -5.52
CA TYR A 52 -1.40 -15.82 -4.60
C TYR A 52 -2.46 -14.71 -4.51
N GLY A 53 -2.40 -13.92 -3.44
CA GLY A 53 -3.37 -12.86 -3.18
C GLY A 53 -4.75 -13.41 -2.83
N GLU A 54 -5.80 -12.76 -3.32
CA GLU A 54 -7.18 -13.24 -3.25
C GLU A 54 -7.61 -13.75 -4.63
N GLU A 55 -7.52 -15.07 -4.85
CA GLU A 55 -7.83 -15.69 -6.15
C GLU A 55 -7.04 -15.08 -7.34
N GLY A 56 -5.78 -14.71 -7.11
CA GLY A 56 -4.93 -14.05 -8.10
C GLY A 56 -5.06 -12.52 -8.15
N MET A 57 -5.95 -11.93 -7.33
CA MET A 57 -6.06 -10.48 -7.14
C MET A 57 -5.06 -9.98 -6.09
N LEU A 58 -4.29 -8.96 -6.45
CA LEU A 58 -3.35 -8.26 -5.58
C LEU A 58 -3.54 -6.75 -5.72
N LEU A 59 -3.44 -6.01 -4.62
CA LEU A 59 -3.33 -4.55 -4.68
C LEU A 59 -1.86 -4.14 -4.55
N PHE A 60 -1.41 -3.31 -5.48
CA PHE A 60 -0.05 -2.76 -5.51
C PHE A 60 -0.12 -1.27 -5.17
N SER A 61 0.69 -0.79 -4.23
CA SER A 61 0.71 0.62 -3.83
C SER A 61 2.06 1.03 -3.22
N ASP A 62 2.56 2.25 -3.35
CA ASP A 62 2.20 3.27 -4.34
C ASP A 62 2.99 3.03 -5.64
N CYS A 63 2.32 3.22 -6.78
CA CYS A 63 2.86 2.89 -8.10
C CYS A 63 2.86 4.07 -9.08
N ALA A 64 2.45 5.28 -8.65
CA ALA A 64 2.35 6.43 -9.55
C ALA A 64 2.56 7.82 -8.93
N VAL A 65 2.45 8.00 -7.61
CA VAL A 65 2.36 9.36 -7.02
C VAL A 65 3.62 9.78 -6.27
N ASN A 66 4.12 8.96 -5.34
CA ASN A 66 5.16 9.36 -4.39
C ASN A 66 6.51 8.70 -4.71
N PRO A 67 7.50 9.43 -5.27
CA PRO A 67 8.77 8.85 -5.69
C PRO A 67 9.55 8.14 -4.59
N ASN A 68 9.64 8.77 -3.41
CA ASN A 68 10.33 8.24 -2.24
C ASN A 68 9.60 8.71 -0.98
N PRO A 69 8.52 8.01 -0.56
CA PRO A 69 7.75 8.41 0.60
C PRO A 69 8.60 8.32 1.88
N THR A 70 8.37 9.22 2.84
CA THR A 70 8.87 9.09 4.20
C THR A 70 8.24 7.87 4.89
N TYR A 71 8.75 7.45 6.05
CA TYR A 71 8.15 6.31 6.76
C TYR A 71 6.72 6.60 7.24
N GLU A 72 6.41 7.84 7.61
CA GLU A 72 5.04 8.28 7.98
C GLU A 72 4.10 8.25 6.78
N GLN A 73 4.58 8.69 5.62
CA GLN A 73 3.83 8.61 4.37
C GLN A 73 3.60 7.15 3.97
N LEU A 74 4.63 6.31 4.08
CA LEU A 74 4.54 4.89 3.75
C LEU A 74 3.56 4.14 4.66
N ALA A 75 3.50 4.48 5.95
CA ALA A 75 2.49 3.97 6.88
C ALA A 75 1.07 4.40 6.47
N ALA A 76 0.89 5.69 6.11
CA ALA A 76 -0.40 6.20 5.64
C ALA A 76 -0.85 5.53 4.32
N ILE A 77 0.08 5.27 3.41
CA ILE A 77 -0.16 4.52 2.15
C ILE A 77 -0.66 3.12 2.46
N ALA A 78 -0.01 2.41 3.38
CA ALA A 78 -0.41 1.06 3.78
C ALA A 78 -1.84 1.00 4.31
N ILE A 79 -2.18 1.92 5.24
CA ILE A 79 -3.50 2.03 5.82
C ILE A 79 -4.55 2.37 4.76
N ALA A 80 -4.29 3.38 3.93
CA ALA A 80 -5.22 3.79 2.87
C ALA A 80 -5.47 2.67 1.84
N THR A 81 -4.43 1.89 1.52
CA THR A 81 -4.56 0.75 0.59
C THR A 81 -5.32 -0.40 1.22
N ALA A 82 -5.14 -0.67 2.52
CA ALA A 82 -5.91 -1.66 3.25
C ALA A 82 -7.41 -1.32 3.27
N ASP A 83 -7.74 -0.06 3.58
CA ASP A 83 -9.13 0.43 3.57
C ASP A 83 -9.72 0.36 2.14
N THR A 84 -8.91 0.64 1.11
CA THR A 84 -9.31 0.48 -0.30
C THR A 84 -9.61 -0.98 -0.66
N ALA A 85 -8.74 -1.93 -0.25
CA ALA A 85 -8.96 -3.36 -0.46
C ALA A 85 -10.30 -3.81 0.14
N LYS A 86 -10.61 -3.36 1.35
CA LYS A 86 -11.87 -3.67 2.05
C LYS A 86 -13.08 -3.01 1.40
N ASN A 87 -13.01 -1.71 1.12
CA ASN A 87 -14.16 -0.93 0.69
C ASN A 87 -14.49 -1.08 -0.79
N VAL A 88 -13.46 -1.16 -1.64
CA VAL A 88 -13.61 -1.24 -3.11
C VAL A 88 -13.55 -2.69 -3.59
N CYS A 89 -12.55 -3.45 -3.16
CA CYS A 89 -12.32 -4.81 -3.65
C CYS A 89 -13.08 -5.88 -2.84
N LYS A 90 -13.65 -5.51 -1.68
CA LYS A 90 -14.40 -6.40 -0.78
C LYS A 90 -13.60 -7.61 -0.28
N ILE A 91 -12.30 -7.44 -0.09
CA ILE A 91 -11.39 -8.47 0.46
C ILE A 91 -10.86 -8.06 1.83
N GLU A 92 -10.52 -9.03 2.67
CA GLU A 92 -9.86 -8.75 3.95
C GLU A 92 -8.35 -8.48 3.70
N PRO A 93 -7.84 -7.28 4.00
CA PRO A 93 -6.47 -6.91 3.65
C PRO A 93 -5.44 -7.63 4.52
N ARG A 94 -4.41 -8.15 3.86
CA ARG A 94 -3.18 -8.70 4.45
C ARG A 94 -2.02 -7.97 3.79
N VAL A 95 -1.55 -6.93 4.46
CA VAL A 95 -0.66 -5.91 3.92
C VAL A 95 0.80 -6.25 4.21
N ALA A 96 1.55 -6.56 3.16
CA ALA A 96 2.99 -6.74 3.26
C ALA A 96 3.73 -5.44 2.91
N MET A 97 4.52 -4.94 3.85
CA MET A 97 5.43 -3.81 3.66
C MET A 97 6.73 -4.34 3.04
N LEU A 98 6.90 -4.13 1.73
CA LEU A 98 7.95 -4.78 0.95
C LEU A 98 9.33 -4.17 1.17
N SER A 99 10.34 -5.03 1.11
CA SER A 99 11.76 -4.69 1.20
C SER A 99 12.60 -5.80 0.56
N PHE A 100 13.89 -5.55 0.36
CA PHE A 100 14.84 -6.63 0.07
C PHE A 100 15.22 -7.44 1.31
N SER A 101 14.86 -6.97 2.52
CA SER A 101 15.02 -7.69 3.78
C SER A 101 13.72 -8.39 4.19
N THR A 102 13.83 -9.46 4.98
CA THR A 102 12.73 -10.07 5.70
C THR A 102 13.10 -10.17 7.18
N MET A 103 12.31 -9.55 8.07
CA MET A 103 12.42 -9.72 9.53
C MET A 103 13.85 -9.60 10.08
N GLY A 104 14.61 -8.57 9.66
CA GLY A 104 15.97 -8.39 10.14
C GLY A 104 17.07 -9.03 9.30
N SER A 105 16.75 -9.70 8.19
CA SER A 105 17.76 -10.43 7.39
C SER A 105 18.83 -9.55 6.76
N ALA A 106 18.56 -8.24 6.60
CA ALA A 106 19.56 -7.24 6.22
C ALA A 106 19.37 -5.96 7.04
N ASP A 107 20.43 -5.16 7.12
CA ASP A 107 20.44 -3.88 7.82
C ASP A 107 20.88 -2.76 6.87
N HIS A 108 20.00 -1.77 6.67
CA HIS A 108 20.18 -0.66 5.75
C HIS A 108 19.15 0.44 6.03
N GLU A 109 19.46 1.70 5.70
CA GLU A 109 18.56 2.84 5.91
C GLU A 109 17.18 2.67 5.24
N THR A 110 17.15 2.06 4.06
CA THR A 110 15.91 1.80 3.32
C THR A 110 15.08 0.69 3.97
N VAL A 111 15.73 -0.27 4.62
CA VAL A 111 15.07 -1.31 5.41
C VAL A 111 14.47 -0.70 6.68
N GLU A 112 15.24 0.14 7.36
CA GLU A 112 14.81 0.84 8.57
C GLU A 112 13.59 1.74 8.32
N LYS A 113 13.53 2.40 7.17
CA LYS A 113 12.35 3.15 6.73
C LYS A 113 11.10 2.27 6.70
N VAL A 114 11.19 1.06 6.15
CA VAL A 114 10.07 0.12 6.06
C VAL A 114 9.69 -0.42 7.43
N ARG A 115 10.65 -0.72 8.30
CA ARG A 115 10.39 -1.13 9.70
C ARG A 115 9.60 -0.08 10.46
N LYS A 116 10.09 1.17 10.47
CA LYS A 116 9.42 2.30 11.12
C LYS A 116 8.01 2.53 10.57
N ALA A 117 7.85 2.44 9.25
CA ALA A 117 6.53 2.55 8.62
C ALA A 117 5.59 1.43 9.07
N THR A 118 6.09 0.20 9.18
CA THR A 118 5.32 -0.97 9.63
C THR A 118 4.88 -0.82 11.08
N GLU A 119 5.79 -0.43 11.97
CA GLU A 119 5.50 -0.20 13.39
C GLU A 119 4.45 0.90 13.58
N LEU A 120 4.65 2.04 12.91
CA LEU A 120 3.71 3.16 12.96
C LEU A 120 2.33 2.77 12.43
N ALA A 121 2.26 2.01 11.32
CA ALA A 121 0.98 1.58 10.76
C ALA A 121 0.22 0.64 11.72
N LYS A 122 0.94 -0.27 12.39
CA LYS A 122 0.38 -1.16 13.42
C LYS A 122 -0.10 -0.39 14.66
N GLU A 123 0.63 0.64 15.07
CA GLU A 123 0.24 1.50 16.19
C GLU A 123 -1.04 2.30 15.88
N LEU A 124 -1.11 2.90 14.70
CA LEU A 124 -2.25 3.71 14.27
C LEU A 124 -3.51 2.89 13.98
N ARG A 125 -3.33 1.66 13.47
CA ARG A 125 -4.42 0.75 13.06
C ARG A 125 -4.16 -0.68 13.52
N PRO A 126 -4.25 -0.97 14.83
CA PRO A 126 -4.03 -2.30 15.38
C PRO A 126 -5.09 -3.32 14.93
N ASP A 127 -6.18 -2.86 14.33
CA ASP A 127 -7.22 -3.70 13.70
C ASP A 127 -6.80 -4.30 12.35
N LEU A 128 -5.79 -3.74 11.68
CA LEU A 128 -5.35 -4.18 10.36
C LEU A 128 -4.23 -5.23 10.44
N LEU A 129 -4.29 -6.21 9.53
CA LEU A 129 -3.21 -7.18 9.35
C LEU A 129 -2.12 -6.57 8.45
N ILE A 130 -1.16 -5.89 9.09
CA ILE A 130 0.01 -5.29 8.44
C ILE A 130 1.27 -5.97 8.97
N ASP A 131 2.22 -6.31 8.10
CA ASP A 131 3.51 -6.84 8.54
C ASP A 131 4.66 -6.49 7.60
N GLY A 132 5.86 -6.49 8.15
CA GLY A 132 7.03 -5.91 7.50
C GLY A 132 8.25 -5.82 8.41
N GLU A 133 9.45 -5.65 7.86
CA GLU A 133 9.71 -5.66 6.42
C GLU A 133 9.72 -7.09 5.84
N LEU A 134 9.27 -7.25 4.59
CA LEU A 134 9.17 -8.56 3.92
C LEU A 134 9.71 -8.52 2.49
N GLN A 135 10.48 -9.53 2.11
CA GLN A 135 10.70 -9.83 0.68
C GLN A 135 9.41 -10.32 0.03
N LEU A 136 9.29 -10.13 -1.29
CA LEU A 136 8.09 -10.56 -2.04
C LEU A 136 7.82 -12.07 -1.88
N ASP A 137 8.86 -12.90 -1.94
CA ASP A 137 8.75 -14.35 -1.75
C ASP A 137 8.20 -14.70 -0.36
N ALA A 138 8.69 -14.04 0.69
CA ALA A 138 8.16 -14.19 2.05
C ALA A 138 6.72 -13.65 2.17
N ALA A 139 6.36 -12.59 1.45
CA ALA A 139 5.02 -12.02 1.50
C ALA A 139 3.94 -12.94 0.91
N ILE A 140 4.21 -13.64 -0.20
CA ILE A 140 3.18 -14.39 -0.95
C ILE A 140 3.38 -15.91 -0.99
N VAL A 141 4.58 -16.43 -0.68
CA VAL A 141 4.86 -17.88 -0.76
C VAL A 141 4.89 -18.49 0.64
N GLU A 142 3.83 -19.22 1.00
CA GLU A 142 3.67 -19.86 2.32
C GLU A 142 4.90 -20.66 2.79
N LYS A 143 5.52 -21.44 1.89
CA LYS A 143 6.71 -22.24 2.21
C LYS A 143 7.90 -21.36 2.63
N VAL A 144 8.08 -20.20 2.00
CA VAL A 144 9.15 -19.25 2.32
C VAL A 144 8.82 -18.50 3.60
N ALA A 145 7.56 -18.08 3.76
CA ALA A 145 7.07 -17.41 4.97
C ALA A 145 7.31 -18.27 6.23
N LYS A 146 7.01 -19.58 6.17
CA LYS A 146 7.29 -20.52 7.27
C LYS A 146 8.76 -20.56 7.70
N GLN A 147 9.69 -20.23 6.81
CA GLN A 147 11.12 -20.20 7.10
C GLN A 147 11.59 -18.82 7.56
N LYS A 148 11.17 -17.75 6.88
CA LYS A 148 11.70 -16.39 7.09
C LYS A 148 10.85 -15.53 8.05
N ALA A 149 9.56 -15.82 8.18
CA ALA A 149 8.61 -15.04 8.98
C ALA A 149 7.53 -15.94 9.64
N PRO A 150 7.92 -16.96 10.44
CA PRO A 150 7.00 -18.01 10.91
C PRO A 150 5.86 -17.52 11.81
N ASN A 151 6.04 -16.38 12.48
CA ASN A 151 5.06 -15.82 13.42
C ASN A 151 4.16 -14.75 12.77
N SER A 152 4.29 -14.53 11.45
CA SER A 152 3.56 -13.48 10.75
C SER A 152 2.13 -13.91 10.44
N ASN A 153 1.18 -13.00 10.70
CA ASN A 153 -0.21 -13.16 10.26
C ASN A 153 -0.45 -12.73 8.81
N VAL A 154 0.58 -12.21 8.12
CA VAL A 154 0.50 -11.70 6.74
C VAL A 154 1.38 -12.51 5.78
N ALA A 155 2.60 -12.84 6.19
CA ALA A 155 3.58 -13.51 5.33
C ALA A 155 3.02 -14.84 4.77
N GLY A 156 3.30 -15.08 3.50
CA GLY A 156 2.85 -16.25 2.74
C GLY A 156 1.43 -16.18 2.20
N ARG A 157 0.69 -15.11 2.52
CA ARG A 157 -0.73 -14.93 2.16
C ARG A 157 -1.11 -13.47 1.90
N ALA A 158 -0.13 -12.59 1.70
CA ALA A 158 -0.39 -11.18 1.44
C ALA A 158 -1.23 -10.99 0.17
N ASN A 159 -2.20 -10.07 0.22
CA ASN A 159 -3.02 -9.65 -0.92
C ASN A 159 -2.92 -8.13 -1.19
N VAL A 160 -2.25 -7.38 -0.31
CA VAL A 160 -1.89 -5.98 -0.50
C VAL A 160 -0.37 -5.87 -0.37
N LEU A 161 0.29 -5.31 -1.38
CA LEU A 161 1.73 -5.15 -1.46
C LEU A 161 2.08 -3.66 -1.46
N VAL A 162 2.80 -3.23 -0.42
CA VAL A 162 3.21 -1.84 -0.24
C VAL A 162 4.69 -1.70 -0.58
N PHE A 163 5.00 -0.98 -1.66
CA PHE A 163 6.37 -0.77 -2.15
C PHE A 163 7.07 0.36 -1.38
N PRO A 164 8.40 0.25 -1.15
CA PRO A 164 9.14 1.24 -0.36
C PRO A 164 9.34 2.57 -1.11
N ASP A 165 9.28 2.55 -2.43
CA ASP A 165 9.45 3.69 -3.33
C ASP A 165 8.82 3.40 -4.70
N LEU A 166 8.73 4.45 -5.53
CA LEU A 166 8.10 4.37 -6.84
C LEU A 166 8.91 3.55 -7.85
N GLN A 167 10.23 3.49 -7.72
CA GLN A 167 11.09 2.67 -8.59
C GLN A 167 10.77 1.17 -8.44
N SER A 168 10.41 0.76 -7.22
CA SER A 168 10.03 -0.61 -6.92
C SER A 168 8.58 -0.91 -7.31
N GLY A 169 7.71 0.11 -7.31
CA GLY A 169 6.26 -0.05 -7.52
C GLY A 169 5.76 0.14 -8.96
N ASN A 170 6.48 0.91 -9.79
CA ASN A 170 6.09 1.21 -11.19
C ASN A 170 6.56 0.13 -12.17
#